data_AF-A0A0B3AF29-F1
#
_entry.id   AF-A0A0B3AF29-F1
#
_cell.length_a   1.000
_cell.length_b   1.000
_cell.length_c   1.000
_cell.angle_alpha   90.00
_cell.angle_beta   90.00
_cell.angle_gamma   90.00
#
_symmetry.space_group_name_H-M   'P 1'
#
loop_
_entity.id
_entity.type
_entity.pdbx_description
1 polymer ?
#
loop_
_entity_poly.entity_id
_entity_poly.type
_entity_poly.pdbx_seq_one_letter_code
_entity_poly.pdbx_strand_id
1 'polypeptide(L)'
;MRFRHRLTLGILLAAVILLSACSSIKVSNTAQNTAPEPTAPEPQCKKDADCMRVFGSTLGVCQYAFCEKEICRKRPVQDCCGNGVQEEIENNITGSKCTCPEDYGKCEGNLVYMDSRGREQTSSYIFWACNANAQCEMQYEDTLQKTAEYFTTFAGSGFSFNFYVSYPNPFYHNSSEFRVEYKLTDLDTKVVDPSIKFTEIRLMEGTNILYRAGLNLKFSKVGQTNITMIPMSSYDIIYPEEKKSVILSLDYEYIPLKKTVDADKNEIYTPMDPERKKYQTTIRDPVIFLEKAVAEN
;
A
#
# COMPACT_ATOMS: atom_id res chain seq x y z
N MET A 1 -9.34 -1.38 61.43
CA MET A 1 -9.07 -2.82 61.14
C MET A 1 -8.30 -2.91 59.84
N ARG A 2 -7.11 -3.52 59.88
CA ARG A 2 -6.16 -3.60 58.77
C ARG A 2 -6.44 -4.86 57.96
N PHE A 3 -6.78 -4.73 56.67
CA PHE A 3 -6.71 -5.84 55.72
C PHE A 3 -5.58 -5.56 54.73
N ARG A 4 -4.48 -6.29 54.92
CA ARG A 4 -3.39 -6.42 53.95
C ARG A 4 -3.63 -7.72 53.17
N HIS A 5 -3.89 -7.60 51.88
CA HIS A 5 -3.66 -8.71 50.94
C HIS A 5 -2.65 -8.25 49.90
N ARG A 6 -1.41 -8.70 50.11
CA ARG A 6 -0.39 -8.78 49.05
C ARG A 6 -0.39 -10.23 48.58
N LEU A 7 -0.91 -10.47 47.40
CA LEU A 7 -0.58 -11.63 46.58
C LEU A 7 -0.02 -11.08 45.28
N THR A 8 1.28 -11.19 45.09
CA THR A 8 1.91 -11.13 43.77
C THR A 8 2.80 -12.35 43.63
N LEU A 9 2.17 -13.41 43.10
CA LEU A 9 2.76 -14.39 42.20
C LEU A 9 3.58 -13.60 41.15
N GLY A 10 4.88 -13.78 40.98
CA GLY A 10 5.49 -15.00 40.48
C GLY A 10 5.57 -14.90 38.95
N ILE A 11 6.76 -14.68 38.41
CA ILE A 11 7.35 -15.33 37.22
C ILE A 11 8.77 -14.77 37.05
N LEU A 12 9.75 -15.61 37.35
CA LEU A 12 11.13 -15.48 36.89
C LEU A 12 11.13 -15.64 35.36
N LEU A 13 11.58 -14.63 34.63
CA LEU A 13 12.10 -14.85 33.27
C LEU A 13 13.55 -15.32 33.39
N ALA A 14 13.75 -16.62 33.24
CA ALA A 14 15.06 -17.19 32.95
C ALA A 14 15.44 -16.82 31.50
N ALA A 15 16.49 -16.02 31.37
CA ALA A 15 17.14 -15.76 30.10
C ALA A 15 17.87 -17.03 29.64
N VAL A 16 17.25 -17.78 28.73
CA VAL A 16 17.91 -18.86 27.99
C VAL A 16 18.55 -18.25 26.75
N ILE A 17 19.84 -17.97 26.85
CA ILE A 17 20.72 -17.65 25.73
C ILE A 17 20.98 -18.96 24.98
N LEU A 18 20.17 -19.25 23.97
CA LEU A 18 20.46 -20.29 22.98
C LEU A 18 21.32 -19.67 21.89
N LEU A 19 22.64 -19.81 22.07
CA LEU A 19 23.64 -19.72 21.00
C LEU A 19 23.33 -20.81 19.97
N SER A 20 22.47 -20.49 19.00
CA SER A 20 22.29 -21.33 17.83
C SER A 20 23.46 -21.09 16.89
N ALA A 21 24.43 -22.00 16.95
CA ALA A 21 25.49 -22.11 15.96
C ALA A 21 24.84 -22.43 14.61
N CYS A 22 24.70 -21.43 13.75
CA CYS A 22 24.48 -21.63 12.32
C CYS A 22 25.74 -22.28 11.75
N SER A 23 25.75 -23.62 11.78
CA SER A 23 26.68 -24.42 11.00
C SER A 23 26.47 -24.06 9.54
N SER A 24 27.49 -23.47 8.91
CA SER A 24 27.56 -23.28 7.47
C SER A 24 27.47 -24.63 6.77
N ILE A 25 26.26 -25.06 6.43
CA ILE A 25 26.03 -26.13 5.48
C ILE A 25 26.49 -25.57 4.13
N LYS A 26 27.73 -25.88 3.76
CA LYS A 26 28.18 -25.79 2.37
C LYS A 26 27.32 -26.76 1.58
N VAL A 27 26.26 -26.25 0.95
CA VAL A 27 25.57 -26.95 -0.13
C VAL A 27 26.61 -27.07 -1.25
N SER A 28 27.28 -28.20 -1.27
CA SER A 28 28.10 -28.61 -2.41
C SER A 28 27.12 -28.83 -3.56
N ASN A 29 27.04 -27.84 -4.46
CA ASN A 29 26.48 -28.03 -5.80
C ASN A 29 27.37 -29.04 -6.52
N THR A 30 27.18 -30.31 -6.21
CA THR A 30 27.63 -31.40 -7.05
C THR A 30 26.69 -31.36 -8.24
N ALA A 31 27.06 -30.61 -9.27
CA ALA A 31 26.44 -30.69 -10.58
C ALA A 31 26.52 -32.16 -10.99
N GLN A 32 25.42 -32.90 -10.80
CA GLN A 32 25.28 -34.22 -11.38
C GLN A 32 25.33 -33.98 -12.89
N ASN A 33 26.48 -34.32 -13.48
CA ASN A 33 26.62 -34.55 -14.92
C ASN A 33 25.73 -35.75 -15.27
N THR A 34 24.42 -35.56 -15.28
CA THR A 34 23.49 -36.44 -15.99
C THR A 34 23.90 -36.34 -17.45
N ALA A 35 24.41 -37.45 -17.99
CA ALA A 35 24.67 -37.59 -19.40
C ALA A 35 23.42 -37.11 -20.17
N PRO A 36 23.59 -36.30 -21.25
CA PRO A 36 22.47 -35.81 -22.02
C PRO A 36 21.59 -36.99 -22.41
N GLU A 37 20.32 -36.92 -22.01
CA GLU A 37 19.31 -37.90 -22.37
C GLU A 37 19.31 -38.05 -23.89
N PRO A 38 19.33 -39.29 -24.43
CA PRO A 38 19.43 -39.50 -25.86
C PRO A 38 18.25 -38.81 -26.56
N THR A 39 18.55 -37.75 -27.31
CA THR A 39 17.57 -37.01 -28.11
C THR A 39 16.86 -37.97 -29.05
N ALA A 40 15.52 -38.02 -28.95
CA ALA A 40 14.70 -38.83 -29.83
C ALA A 40 15.06 -38.56 -31.31
N PRO A 41 15.12 -39.59 -32.17
CA PRO A 41 15.50 -39.42 -33.57
C PRO A 41 14.53 -38.48 -34.28
N GLU A 42 15.07 -37.53 -35.05
CA GLU A 42 14.26 -36.56 -35.80
C GLU A 42 13.39 -37.26 -36.86
N PRO A 43 12.12 -36.84 -37.05
CA PRO A 43 11.22 -37.48 -37.99
C PRO A 43 11.66 -37.25 -39.45
N GLN A 44 11.80 -38.34 -40.19
CA GLN A 44 12.23 -38.31 -41.60
C GLN A 44 11.08 -38.09 -42.58
N CYS A 45 11.38 -37.52 -43.75
CA CYS A 45 10.41 -37.24 -44.82
C CYS A 45 11.00 -37.30 -46.23
N LYS A 46 10.13 -37.40 -47.23
CA LYS A 46 10.49 -37.24 -48.65
C LYS A 46 9.81 -36.05 -49.30
N LYS A 47 8.67 -35.62 -48.78
CA LYS A 47 7.89 -34.46 -49.22
C LYS A 47 7.17 -33.81 -48.04
N ASP A 48 6.79 -32.54 -48.18
CA ASP A 48 6.13 -31.75 -47.13
C ASP A 48 4.85 -32.42 -46.58
N ALA A 49 4.08 -33.09 -47.45
CA ALA A 49 2.88 -33.82 -47.06
C ALA A 49 3.15 -34.96 -46.06
N ASP A 50 4.37 -35.51 -46.04
CA ASP A 50 4.77 -36.53 -45.06
C ASP A 50 4.86 -35.93 -43.65
N CYS A 51 5.28 -34.67 -43.55
CA CYS A 51 5.42 -33.96 -42.29
C CYS A 51 4.10 -33.53 -41.66
N MET A 52 3.06 -33.32 -42.49
CA MET A 52 1.69 -33.11 -42.01
C MET A 52 1.14 -34.34 -41.26
N ARG A 53 1.62 -35.56 -41.54
CA ARG A 53 1.21 -36.76 -40.79
C ARG A 53 1.96 -36.91 -39.47
N VAL A 54 3.21 -36.42 -39.42
CA VAL A 54 4.07 -36.45 -38.23
C VAL A 54 3.60 -35.43 -37.20
N PHE A 55 3.35 -34.19 -37.63
CA PHE A 55 2.99 -33.10 -36.73
C PHE A 55 1.50 -32.75 -36.74
N GLY A 56 0.68 -33.40 -37.58
CA GLY A 56 -0.65 -32.92 -38.01
C GLY A 56 -1.58 -32.30 -36.97
N SER A 57 -1.80 -32.96 -35.84
CA SER A 57 -2.66 -32.44 -34.76
C SER A 57 -1.94 -31.50 -33.78
N THR A 58 -0.62 -31.40 -33.89
CA THR A 58 0.26 -30.57 -33.05
C THR A 58 0.76 -29.31 -33.75
N LEU A 59 0.54 -29.18 -35.07
CA LEU A 59 0.74 -27.92 -35.78
C LEU A 59 -0.44 -27.02 -35.43
N GLY A 60 -0.17 -25.93 -34.72
CA GLY A 60 -1.14 -24.85 -34.59
C GLY A 60 -1.42 -24.22 -35.95
N VAL A 61 -2.48 -23.41 -36.04
CA VAL A 61 -2.91 -22.72 -37.27
C VAL A 61 -1.79 -21.87 -37.89
N CYS A 62 -0.85 -21.41 -37.06
CA CYS A 62 0.24 -20.51 -37.45
C CYS A 62 1.59 -21.21 -37.64
N GLN A 63 1.60 -22.54 -37.81
CA GLN A 63 2.79 -23.28 -38.17
C GLN A 63 2.50 -24.17 -39.37
N TYR A 64 3.45 -24.23 -40.31
CA TYR A 64 3.41 -25.23 -41.37
C TYR A 64 4.63 -26.14 -41.30
N ALA A 65 4.41 -27.41 -41.62
CA ALA A 65 5.49 -28.38 -41.69
C ALA A 65 5.97 -28.55 -43.12
N PHE A 66 7.28 -28.68 -43.27
CA PHE A 66 7.94 -28.86 -44.55
C PHE A 66 9.11 -29.83 -44.40
N CYS A 67 9.50 -30.45 -45.51
CA CYS A 67 10.58 -31.41 -45.57
C CYS A 67 11.85 -30.71 -46.03
N GLU A 68 12.85 -30.62 -45.15
CA GLU A 68 14.14 -30.02 -45.48
C GLU A 68 15.26 -31.01 -45.18
N LYS A 69 15.99 -31.39 -46.24
CA LYS A 69 17.09 -32.38 -46.17
C LYS A 69 16.63 -33.69 -45.52
N GLU A 70 15.49 -34.20 -45.97
CA GLU A 70 14.87 -35.45 -45.47
C GLU A 70 14.45 -35.42 -44.00
N ILE A 71 14.39 -34.25 -43.37
CA ILE A 71 13.97 -34.05 -41.99
C ILE A 71 12.73 -33.14 -41.98
N CYS A 72 11.70 -33.55 -41.25
CA CYS A 72 10.53 -32.72 -41.04
C CYS A 72 10.85 -31.56 -40.11
N ARG A 73 10.68 -30.35 -40.61
CA ARG A 73 10.82 -29.10 -39.84
C ARG A 73 9.50 -28.36 -39.77
N LYS A 74 9.38 -27.49 -38.78
CA LYS A 74 8.28 -26.54 -38.61
C LYS A 74 8.79 -25.14 -38.97
N ARG A 75 7.99 -24.34 -39.67
CA ARG A 75 8.25 -22.90 -39.84
C ARG A 75 7.02 -22.11 -39.36
N PRO A 76 7.22 -20.99 -38.64
CA PRO A 76 6.14 -20.06 -38.35
C PRO A 76 5.57 -19.48 -39.64
N VAL A 77 4.25 -19.31 -39.68
CA VAL A 77 3.57 -18.48 -40.69
C VAL A 77 3.65 -17.04 -40.22
N GLN A 78 4.18 -16.14 -41.07
CA GLN A 78 4.26 -14.72 -40.72
C GLN A 78 2.87 -14.11 -40.56
N ASP A 79 2.76 -13.08 -39.73
CA ASP A 79 1.52 -12.34 -39.47
C ASP A 79 0.41 -13.27 -38.94
N CYS A 80 0.77 -14.15 -37.99
CA CYS A 80 -0.12 -15.17 -37.47
C CYS A 80 0.16 -15.46 -36.01
N CYS A 81 -0.79 -15.05 -35.16
CA CYS A 81 -0.67 -15.20 -33.72
C CYS A 81 -0.67 -16.67 -33.25
N GLY A 82 0.30 -17.01 -32.41
CA GLY A 82 0.58 -18.35 -31.90
C GLY A 82 1.68 -19.08 -32.69
N ASN A 83 2.46 -18.37 -33.50
CA ASN A 83 3.58 -18.95 -34.25
C ASN A 83 4.88 -19.04 -33.41
N GLY A 84 4.91 -18.40 -32.24
CA GLY A 84 6.03 -18.33 -31.30
C GLY A 84 7.03 -17.19 -31.57
N VAL A 85 6.72 -16.28 -32.48
CA VAL A 85 7.55 -15.15 -32.91
C VAL A 85 6.77 -13.86 -32.66
N GLN A 86 7.42 -12.83 -32.14
CA GLN A 86 6.79 -11.53 -31.94
C GLN A 86 6.97 -10.68 -33.20
N GLU A 87 5.91 -10.51 -34.00
CA GLU A 87 5.92 -9.71 -35.22
C GLU A 87 5.14 -8.38 -35.07
N GLU A 88 5.62 -7.29 -35.68
CA GLU A 88 4.96 -5.97 -35.56
C GLU A 88 3.47 -5.99 -35.95
N ILE A 89 3.10 -6.90 -36.86
CA ILE A 89 1.74 -7.14 -37.31
C ILE A 89 1.45 -8.64 -37.10
N GLU A 90 0.36 -8.92 -36.38
CA GLU A 90 -0.18 -10.25 -36.13
C GLU A 90 -1.66 -10.27 -36.54
N ASN A 91 -2.06 -11.19 -37.41
CA ASN A 91 -3.41 -11.24 -37.97
C ASN A 91 -3.90 -9.89 -38.56
N ASN A 92 -3.04 -9.16 -39.27
CA ASN A 92 -3.29 -7.83 -39.87
C ASN A 92 -3.59 -6.70 -38.85
N ILE A 93 -3.26 -6.88 -37.57
CA ILE A 93 -3.33 -5.83 -36.54
C ILE A 93 -1.99 -5.71 -35.83
N THR A 94 -1.73 -4.62 -35.11
CA THR A 94 -0.46 -4.44 -34.39
C THR A 94 -0.26 -5.55 -33.35
N GLY A 95 0.88 -6.23 -33.41
CA GLY A 95 1.27 -7.29 -32.46
C GLY A 95 1.56 -6.73 -31.07
N SER A 96 0.89 -7.25 -30.05
CA SER A 96 1.08 -6.86 -28.65
C SER A 96 0.60 -7.97 -27.70
N LYS A 97 0.89 -7.82 -26.40
CA LYS A 97 0.35 -8.69 -25.34
C LYS A 97 -1.19 -8.72 -25.27
N CYS A 98 -1.84 -7.75 -25.90
CA CYS A 98 -3.30 -7.60 -25.90
C CYS A 98 -3.96 -8.13 -27.17
N THR A 99 -3.22 -8.17 -28.29
CA THR A 99 -3.72 -8.67 -29.58
C THR A 99 -3.27 -10.10 -29.86
N CYS A 100 -2.12 -10.50 -29.32
CA CYS A 100 -1.56 -11.84 -29.47
C CYS A 100 -0.85 -12.34 -28.18
N PRO A 101 -1.60 -12.71 -27.13
CA PRO A 101 -1.02 -13.16 -25.87
C PRO A 101 -0.25 -14.49 -25.98
N GLU A 102 -0.48 -15.28 -27.03
CA GLU A 102 0.23 -16.54 -27.29
C GLU A 102 1.72 -16.30 -27.58
N ASP A 103 2.06 -15.27 -28.37
CA ASP A 103 3.44 -14.96 -28.76
C ASP A 103 4.08 -13.88 -27.89
N TYR A 104 3.28 -12.91 -27.42
CA TYR A 104 3.75 -11.80 -26.61
C TYR A 104 3.68 -12.06 -25.10
N GLY A 105 2.97 -13.13 -24.69
CA GLY A 105 2.56 -13.35 -23.32
C GLY A 105 1.35 -12.51 -22.95
N LYS A 106 0.71 -12.86 -21.83
CA LYS A 106 -0.52 -12.21 -21.41
C LYS A 106 -0.29 -10.84 -20.77
N CYS A 107 -1.19 -9.90 -21.02
CA CYS A 107 -1.32 -8.65 -20.27
C CYS A 107 -2.43 -8.77 -19.21
N GLU A 108 -2.21 -9.64 -18.22
CA GLU A 108 -3.13 -9.81 -17.11
C GLU A 108 -2.36 -10.14 -15.83
N GLY A 109 -2.95 -9.81 -14.68
CA GLY A 109 -2.44 -10.16 -13.36
C GLY A 109 -1.80 -8.98 -12.61
N ASN A 110 -1.49 -9.21 -11.35
CA ASN A 110 -0.97 -8.17 -10.47
C ASN A 110 0.40 -7.66 -10.94
N LEU A 111 0.65 -6.37 -10.73
CA LEU A 111 1.95 -5.77 -10.96
C LEU A 111 3.00 -6.40 -10.03
N VAL A 112 4.13 -6.78 -10.60
CA VAL A 112 5.30 -7.26 -9.84
C VAL A 112 6.38 -6.19 -9.90
N TYR A 113 6.88 -5.76 -8.74
CA TYR A 113 7.88 -4.71 -8.62
C TYR A 113 8.93 -5.03 -7.55
N MET A 114 10.08 -4.38 -7.60
CA MET A 114 11.17 -4.57 -6.62
C MET A 114 11.11 -3.49 -5.55
N ASP A 115 11.16 -3.88 -4.27
CA ASP A 115 11.23 -2.94 -3.15
C ASP A 115 12.65 -2.34 -2.97
N SER A 116 12.83 -1.47 -1.96
CA SER A 116 14.12 -0.82 -1.66
C SER A 116 15.24 -1.77 -1.27
N ARG A 117 14.92 -3.04 -1.01
CA ARG A 117 15.87 -4.10 -0.67
C ARG A 117 16.08 -5.07 -1.83
N GLY A 118 15.53 -4.76 -3.02
CA GLY A 118 15.61 -5.61 -4.20
C GLY A 118 14.78 -6.89 -4.07
N ARG A 119 13.75 -6.90 -3.22
CA ARG A 119 12.84 -8.04 -3.08
C ARG A 119 11.64 -7.85 -3.98
N GLU A 120 11.29 -8.91 -4.69
CA GLU A 120 10.09 -8.95 -5.51
C GLU A 120 8.83 -8.85 -4.64
N GLN A 121 7.94 -7.93 -4.99
CA GLN A 121 6.64 -7.72 -4.37
C GLN A 121 5.56 -7.80 -5.44
N THR A 122 4.43 -8.37 -5.09
CA THR A 122 3.22 -8.39 -5.92
C THR A 122 2.24 -7.38 -5.35
N SER A 123 1.79 -6.43 -6.17
CA SER A 123 0.77 -5.45 -5.79
C SER A 123 -0.55 -6.13 -5.44
N SER A 124 -1.34 -5.45 -4.61
CA SER A 124 -2.69 -5.88 -4.25
C SER A 124 -3.77 -5.10 -4.99
N TYR A 125 -3.46 -3.90 -5.49
CA TYR A 125 -4.45 -2.97 -6.07
C TYR A 125 -4.09 -2.46 -7.46
N ILE A 126 -2.99 -2.95 -8.03
CA ILE A 126 -2.50 -2.55 -9.36
C ILE A 126 -2.33 -3.82 -10.18
N PHE A 127 -2.83 -3.82 -11.41
CA PHE A 127 -2.72 -4.97 -12.30
C PHE A 127 -2.45 -4.53 -13.73
N TRP A 128 -1.86 -5.42 -14.51
CA TRP A 128 -1.74 -5.25 -15.95
C TRP A 128 -3.08 -5.57 -16.60
N ALA A 129 -3.54 -4.70 -17.49
CA ALA A 129 -4.71 -4.94 -18.30
C ALA A 129 -4.59 -4.25 -19.65
N CYS A 130 -5.34 -4.78 -20.61
CA CYS A 130 -5.44 -4.20 -21.95
C CYS A 130 -6.43 -3.06 -21.98
N ASN A 131 -6.00 -1.92 -22.48
CA ASN A 131 -6.87 -0.79 -22.71
C ASN A 131 -7.65 -0.91 -24.04
N ALA A 132 -8.54 0.04 -24.31
CA ALA A 132 -9.37 0.05 -25.52
C ALA A 132 -8.56 0.13 -26.83
N ASN A 133 -7.29 0.56 -26.77
CA ASN A 133 -6.38 0.64 -27.90
C ASN A 133 -5.46 -0.59 -28.01
N ALA A 134 -5.77 -1.67 -27.29
CA ALA A 134 -4.95 -2.88 -27.22
C ALA A 134 -3.50 -2.64 -26.77
N GLN A 135 -3.29 -1.65 -25.90
CA GLN A 135 -2.03 -1.43 -25.21
C GLN A 135 -2.11 -2.03 -23.81
N CYS A 136 -1.00 -2.63 -23.38
CA CYS A 136 -0.87 -3.19 -22.05
C CYS A 136 -0.47 -2.10 -21.06
N GLU A 137 -1.36 -1.71 -20.17
CA GLU A 137 -1.14 -0.63 -19.21
C GLU A 137 -1.45 -1.10 -17.78
N MET A 138 -0.96 -0.34 -16.80
CA MET A 138 -1.31 -0.56 -15.40
C MET A 138 -2.67 0.06 -15.11
N GLN A 139 -3.57 -0.74 -14.54
CA GLN A 139 -4.90 -0.32 -14.15
C GLN A 139 -5.12 -0.50 -12.65
N TYR A 140 -6.08 0.26 -12.15
CA TYR A 140 -6.55 0.26 -10.77
C TYR A 140 -8.02 -0.12 -10.78
N GLU A 141 -8.45 -0.91 -9.80
CA GLU A 141 -9.85 -1.27 -9.66
C GLU A 141 -10.50 -0.42 -8.58
N ASP A 142 -11.25 0.62 -8.97
CA ASP A 142 -11.92 1.53 -8.03
C ASP A 142 -12.89 0.80 -7.08
N THR A 143 -13.41 -0.37 -7.49
CA THR A 143 -14.29 -1.22 -6.69
C THR A 143 -13.60 -1.78 -5.44
N LEU A 144 -12.26 -1.87 -5.44
CA LEU A 144 -11.46 -2.32 -4.31
C LEU A 144 -11.23 -1.20 -3.28
N GLN A 145 -11.49 0.05 -3.66
CA GLN A 145 -11.37 1.19 -2.76
C GLN A 145 -12.53 1.23 -1.78
N LYS A 146 -12.19 1.20 -0.49
CA LYS A 146 -13.14 1.27 0.61
C LYS A 146 -12.80 2.44 1.52
N THR A 147 -13.82 3.06 2.11
CA THR A 147 -13.59 4.04 3.17
C THR A 147 -13.09 3.32 4.42
N ALA A 148 -11.89 3.67 4.85
CA ALA A 148 -11.36 3.31 6.15
C ALA A 148 -11.71 4.43 7.15
N GLU A 149 -12.01 4.04 8.39
CA GLU A 149 -12.35 4.95 9.47
C GLU A 149 -11.50 4.65 10.70
N TYR A 150 -11.06 5.69 11.38
CA TYR A 150 -10.29 5.61 12.60
C TYR A 150 -10.86 6.59 13.63
N PHE A 151 -11.15 6.06 14.81
CA PHE A 151 -11.67 6.81 15.94
C PHE A 151 -10.65 6.85 17.07
N THR A 152 -10.47 8.04 17.66
CA THR A 152 -9.73 8.18 18.90
C THR A 152 -10.32 9.28 19.79
N THR A 153 -9.99 9.21 21.07
CA THR A 153 -10.32 10.25 22.04
C THR A 153 -9.02 10.87 22.56
N PHE A 154 -9.08 12.17 22.79
CA PHE A 154 -8.02 12.99 23.33
C PHE A 154 -8.58 13.71 24.55
N ALA A 155 -7.85 13.67 25.67
CA ALA A 155 -8.19 14.43 26.86
C ALA A 155 -7.05 15.40 27.18
N GLY A 156 -7.41 16.68 27.33
CA GLY A 156 -6.56 17.72 27.91
C GLY A 156 -6.93 17.96 29.38
N SER A 157 -6.32 18.97 29.98
CA SER A 157 -6.71 19.40 31.33
C SER A 157 -8.05 20.12 31.25
N GLY A 158 -9.15 19.50 31.68
CA GLY A 158 -10.47 20.13 31.69
C GLY A 158 -11.19 20.19 30.35
N PHE A 159 -10.81 19.37 29.36
CA PHE A 159 -11.57 19.21 28.12
C PHE A 159 -11.24 17.88 27.45
N SER A 160 -12.13 17.40 26.58
CA SER A 160 -11.86 16.23 25.74
C SER A 160 -12.44 16.37 24.34
N PHE A 161 -11.79 15.74 23.38
CA PHE A 161 -12.24 15.68 21.99
C PHE A 161 -12.35 14.24 21.51
N ASN A 162 -13.34 14.03 20.65
CA ASN A 162 -13.39 12.89 19.76
C ASN A 162 -12.81 13.29 18.39
N PHE A 163 -11.98 12.42 17.83
CA PHE A 163 -11.44 12.53 16.48
C PHE A 163 -11.99 11.37 15.65
N TYR A 164 -12.54 11.70 14.50
CA TYR A 164 -12.95 10.73 13.48
C TYR A 164 -12.16 11.04 12.21
N VAL A 165 -11.28 10.12 11.82
CA VAL A 165 -10.50 10.21 10.59
C VAL A 165 -11.10 9.23 9.59
N SER A 166 -11.47 9.70 8.42
CA SER A 166 -11.95 8.84 7.33
C SER A 166 -11.16 9.12 6.05
N TYR A 167 -10.82 8.09 5.30
CA TYR A 167 -10.06 8.19 4.07
C TYR A 167 -10.33 6.98 3.17
N PRO A 168 -10.18 7.11 1.84
CA PRO A 168 -10.22 5.95 0.96
C PRO A 168 -8.96 5.09 1.13
N ASN A 169 -9.12 3.77 1.12
CA ASN A 169 -8.02 2.79 1.14
C ASN A 169 -8.29 1.73 0.04
N PRO A 170 -7.40 1.59 -0.97
CA PRO A 170 -6.15 2.32 -1.13
C PRO A 170 -6.36 3.83 -1.37
N PHE A 171 -5.33 4.61 -1.05
CA PHE A 171 -5.31 6.07 -1.08
C PHE A 171 -4.57 6.56 -2.34
N TYR A 172 -5.28 7.22 -3.25
CA TYR A 172 -4.66 7.81 -4.43
C TYR A 172 -3.97 9.12 -4.08
N HIS A 173 -2.66 9.16 -4.20
CA HIS A 173 -1.83 10.27 -3.72
C HIS A 173 -2.29 11.68 -4.16
N ASN A 174 -2.65 11.81 -5.44
CA ASN A 174 -2.94 13.09 -6.09
C ASN A 174 -4.42 13.52 -6.02
N SER A 175 -5.32 12.64 -5.60
CA SER A 175 -6.77 12.89 -5.68
C SER A 175 -7.54 12.54 -4.41
N SER A 176 -6.96 11.73 -3.53
CA SER A 176 -7.58 11.36 -2.25
C SER A 176 -7.22 12.37 -1.16
N GLU A 177 -8.10 12.47 -0.17
CA GLU A 177 -7.95 13.36 0.98
C GLU A 177 -8.27 12.60 2.27
N PHE A 178 -7.57 12.93 3.36
CA PHE A 178 -8.03 12.54 4.69
C PHE A 178 -9.07 13.54 5.18
N ARG A 179 -10.22 13.05 5.62
CA ARG A 179 -11.24 13.85 6.31
C ARG A 179 -11.08 13.64 7.81
N VAL A 180 -10.70 14.69 8.53
CA VAL A 180 -10.54 14.69 9.99
C VAL A 180 -11.63 15.53 10.61
N GLU A 181 -12.52 14.88 11.37
CA GLU A 181 -13.58 15.52 12.12
C GLU A 181 -13.21 15.58 13.60
N TYR A 182 -13.36 16.78 14.18
CA TYR A 182 -13.10 17.07 15.58
C TYR A 182 -14.42 17.39 16.27
N LYS A 183 -14.67 16.79 17.44
CA LYS A 183 -15.84 17.09 18.27
C LYS A 183 -15.43 17.32 19.71
N LEU A 184 -15.67 18.52 20.24
CA LEU A 184 -15.48 18.82 21.65
C LEU A 184 -16.54 18.07 22.47
N THR A 185 -16.14 17.10 23.28
CA THR A 185 -17.05 16.23 24.03
C THR A 185 -17.21 16.62 25.50
N ASP A 186 -16.21 17.28 26.08
CA ASP A 186 -16.25 17.78 27.45
C ASP A 186 -15.47 19.10 27.55
N LEU A 187 -15.91 19.98 28.44
CA LEU A 187 -15.28 21.27 28.73
C LEU A 187 -15.62 21.72 30.16
N ASP A 188 -14.63 21.68 31.05
CA ASP A 188 -14.69 22.24 32.39
C ASP A 188 -14.23 23.70 32.38
N THR A 189 -15.19 24.61 32.34
CA THR A 189 -14.96 26.06 32.33
C THR A 189 -14.41 26.60 33.65
N LYS A 190 -14.22 25.76 34.68
CA LYS A 190 -13.50 26.12 35.91
C LYS A 190 -12.01 25.80 35.83
N VAL A 191 -11.60 25.00 34.86
CA VAL A 191 -10.20 24.58 34.69
C VAL A 191 -9.58 25.25 33.46
N VAL A 192 -10.38 25.51 32.42
CA VAL A 192 -9.90 26.08 31.15
C VAL A 192 -10.83 27.20 30.69
N ASP A 193 -10.23 28.29 30.20
CA ASP A 193 -10.96 29.33 29.48
C ASP A 193 -11.64 28.69 28.25
N PRO A 194 -12.91 29.01 27.95
CA PRO A 194 -13.71 28.31 26.94
C PRO A 194 -13.27 28.58 25.49
N SER A 195 -11.97 28.59 25.18
CA SER A 195 -11.44 28.74 23.83
C SER A 195 -10.21 27.85 23.65
N ILE A 196 -10.42 26.59 23.27
CA ILE A 196 -9.34 25.72 22.80
C ILE A 196 -9.10 26.00 21.32
N LYS A 197 -7.85 26.29 20.93
CA LYS A 197 -7.47 26.57 19.55
C LYS A 197 -6.60 25.46 18.99
N PHE A 198 -6.99 24.88 17.86
CA PHE A 198 -6.10 24.02 17.08
C PHE A 198 -5.32 24.89 16.10
N THR A 199 -3.99 24.77 16.16
CA THR A 199 -3.06 25.65 15.44
C THR A 199 -2.38 24.97 14.27
N GLU A 200 -2.22 23.65 14.31
CA GLU A 200 -1.58 22.91 13.23
C GLU A 200 -1.96 21.44 13.24
N ILE A 201 -2.07 20.85 12.06
CA ILE A 201 -2.20 19.42 11.86
C ILE A 201 -1.06 18.90 10.99
N ARG A 202 -0.53 17.72 11.34
CA ARG A 202 0.46 17.00 10.53
C ARG A 202 0.06 15.55 10.35
N LEU A 203 0.27 15.03 9.15
CA LEU A 203 0.33 13.59 8.89
C LEU A 203 1.79 13.21 8.74
N MET A 204 2.21 12.13 9.41
CA MET A 204 3.61 11.71 9.44
C MET A 204 3.76 10.21 9.22
N GLU A 205 4.91 9.80 8.70
CA GLU A 205 5.38 8.41 8.69
C GLU A 205 6.67 8.34 9.52
N GLY A 206 6.60 7.81 10.74
CA GLY A 206 7.72 7.87 11.68
C GLY A 206 8.13 9.33 11.96
N THR A 207 9.30 9.74 11.48
CA THR A 207 9.80 11.13 11.59
C THR A 207 9.54 11.99 10.35
N ASN A 208 9.12 11.39 9.24
CA ASN A 208 8.89 12.10 7.98
C ASN A 208 7.52 12.78 8.02
N ILE A 209 7.46 14.04 7.63
CA ILE A 209 6.21 14.78 7.50
C ILE A 209 5.66 14.50 6.10
N LEU A 210 4.52 13.84 6.03
CA LEU A 210 3.80 13.61 4.78
C LEU A 210 3.00 14.85 4.38
N TYR A 211 2.39 15.51 5.36
CA TYR A 211 1.62 16.72 5.18
C TYR A 211 1.65 17.61 6.42
N ARG A 212 1.54 18.93 6.22
CA ARG A 212 1.43 19.93 7.27
C ARG A 212 0.52 21.07 6.84
N ALA A 213 -0.46 21.42 7.68
CA ALA A 213 -1.29 22.60 7.49
C ALA A 213 -1.49 23.36 8.80
N GLY A 214 -1.39 24.69 8.71
CA GLY A 214 -1.82 25.58 9.78
C GLY A 214 -3.32 25.54 9.93
N LEU A 215 -3.79 25.49 11.17
CA LEU A 215 -5.20 25.54 11.55
C LEU A 215 -5.49 26.83 12.31
N ASN A 216 -6.72 27.31 12.19
CA ASN A 216 -7.25 28.39 13.02
C ASN A 216 -8.64 28.03 13.54
N LEU A 217 -8.79 26.80 14.03
CA LEU A 217 -10.05 26.28 14.54
C LEU A 217 -10.15 26.60 16.03
N LYS A 218 -11.28 27.16 16.46
CA LYS A 218 -11.56 27.46 17.87
C LYS A 218 -12.79 26.71 18.34
N PHE A 219 -12.69 26.11 19.53
CA PHE A 219 -13.77 25.36 20.15
C PHE A 219 -14.10 25.97 21.51
N SER A 220 -15.37 26.32 21.71
CA SER A 220 -15.84 26.99 22.92
C SER A 220 -17.08 26.37 23.54
N LYS A 221 -17.68 25.38 22.87
CA LYS A 221 -18.93 24.75 23.32
C LYS A 221 -18.89 23.25 23.13
N VAL A 222 -19.27 22.50 24.17
CA VAL A 222 -19.47 21.05 24.08
C VAL A 222 -20.47 20.73 22.96
N GLY A 223 -20.11 19.75 22.13
CA GLY A 223 -20.85 19.33 20.95
C GLY A 223 -20.43 20.06 19.67
N GLN A 224 -19.60 21.12 19.74
CA GLN A 224 -19.10 21.81 18.55
C GLN A 224 -18.23 20.87 17.72
N THR A 225 -18.50 20.83 16.41
CA THR A 225 -17.78 20.03 15.43
C THR A 225 -17.08 20.90 14.40
N ASN A 226 -15.92 20.45 13.91
CA ASN A 226 -15.26 21.00 12.73
C ASN A 226 -14.68 19.85 11.90
N ILE A 227 -14.51 20.09 10.61
CA ILE A 227 -13.93 19.12 9.67
C ILE A 227 -12.76 19.78 8.94
N THR A 228 -11.67 19.05 8.76
CA THR A 228 -10.54 19.45 7.91
C THR A 228 -10.29 18.37 6.87
N MET A 229 -10.17 18.79 5.61
CA MET A 229 -9.72 17.96 4.51
C MET A 229 -8.22 18.14 4.34
N ILE A 230 -7.48 17.05 4.24
CA ILE A 230 -6.03 17.04 4.12
C ILE A 230 -5.66 16.37 2.78
N PRO A 231 -5.29 17.15 1.76
CA PRO A 231 -4.73 16.61 0.53
C PRO A 231 -3.30 16.11 0.78
N MET A 232 -2.85 15.09 0.04
CA MET A 232 -1.52 14.51 0.22
C MET A 232 -0.48 14.99 -0.79
N SER A 233 -0.77 16.01 -1.60
CA SER A 233 -0.06 16.40 -2.84
C SER A 233 1.44 16.75 -2.76
N SER A 234 2.11 16.56 -1.61
CA SER A 234 3.52 16.92 -1.40
C SER A 234 4.43 15.74 -1.02
N TYR A 235 3.94 14.51 -1.09
CA TYR A 235 4.69 13.32 -0.68
C TYR A 235 5.06 12.43 -1.86
N ASP A 236 6.34 12.38 -2.22
CA ASP A 236 6.79 11.54 -3.32
C ASP A 236 6.68 10.05 -2.95
N ILE A 237 5.85 9.34 -3.70
CA ILE A 237 5.78 7.88 -3.65
C ILE A 237 6.92 7.34 -4.52
N ILE A 238 7.60 6.30 -4.04
CA ILE A 238 8.75 5.69 -4.73
C ILE A 238 8.30 4.43 -5.46
N TYR A 239 7.37 3.67 -4.87
CA TYR A 239 6.85 2.43 -5.43
C TYR A 239 5.39 2.57 -5.85
N PRO A 240 4.96 1.89 -6.92
CA PRO A 240 3.56 1.96 -7.37
C PRO A 240 2.54 1.74 -6.26
N GLU A 241 2.85 0.84 -5.31
CA GLU A 241 2.05 0.57 -4.11
C GLU A 241 2.93 0.62 -2.84
N GLU A 242 2.58 1.49 -1.89
CA GLU A 242 3.29 1.63 -0.61
C GLU A 242 2.38 1.51 0.60
N LYS A 243 2.74 0.64 1.53
CA LYS A 243 2.02 0.45 2.79
C LYS A 243 2.67 1.24 3.91
N LYS A 244 1.98 2.25 4.44
CA LYS A 244 2.53 3.20 5.42
C LYS A 244 1.74 3.22 6.72
N SER A 245 2.47 3.40 7.83
CA SER A 245 1.88 3.70 9.14
C SER A 245 1.79 5.21 9.31
N VAL A 246 0.56 5.73 9.33
CA VAL A 246 0.31 7.18 9.37
C VAL A 246 0.06 7.62 10.81
N ILE A 247 0.80 8.65 11.24
CA ILE A 247 0.65 9.29 12.54
C ILE A 247 -0.02 10.64 12.33
N LEU A 248 -1.16 10.84 12.97
CA LEU A 248 -1.82 12.13 13.07
C LEU A 248 -1.24 12.89 14.26
N SER A 249 -0.71 14.08 14.01
CA SER A 249 -0.22 15.00 15.02
C SER A 249 -1.02 16.29 15.00
N LEU A 250 -1.44 16.77 16.16
CA LEU A 250 -2.20 18.00 16.32
C LEU A 250 -1.52 18.89 17.35
N ASP A 251 -1.18 20.11 16.93
CA ASP A 251 -0.71 21.16 17.82
C ASP A 251 -1.91 22.03 18.23
N TYR A 252 -2.05 22.27 19.53
CA TYR A 252 -3.16 23.02 20.11
C TYR A 252 -2.70 23.96 21.23
N GLU A 253 -3.51 24.98 21.47
CA GLU A 253 -3.30 26.02 22.47
C GLU A 253 -4.58 26.18 23.32
N TYR A 254 -4.42 26.35 24.63
CA TYR A 254 -5.52 26.63 25.55
C TYR A 254 -5.03 27.50 26.72
N ILE A 255 -5.94 28.17 27.42
CA ILE A 255 -5.62 29.02 28.57
C ILE A 255 -6.13 28.33 29.85
N PRO A 256 -5.24 27.84 30.74
CA PRO A 256 -5.67 27.28 32.01
C PRO A 256 -6.15 28.38 32.96
N LEU A 257 -7.08 28.02 33.84
CA LEU A 257 -7.61 28.89 34.89
C LEU A 257 -7.01 28.50 36.23
N LYS A 258 -6.42 29.47 36.93
CA LYS A 258 -5.96 29.29 38.30
C LYS A 258 -7.10 29.58 39.26
N LYS A 259 -7.46 28.60 40.07
CA LYS A 259 -8.39 28.77 41.19
C LYS A 259 -7.69 29.45 42.36
N THR A 260 -8.24 30.57 42.81
CA THR A 260 -7.94 31.21 44.09
C THR A 260 -9.21 31.28 44.93
N VAL A 261 -9.06 31.44 46.24
CA VAL A 261 -10.18 31.59 47.18
C VAL A 261 -9.98 32.93 47.87
N ASP A 262 -10.98 33.80 47.81
CA ASP A 262 -10.91 35.10 48.47
C ASP A 262 -11.17 35.00 49.98
N ALA A 263 -11.11 36.14 50.69
CA ALA A 263 -11.36 36.21 52.12
C ALA A 263 -12.78 35.73 52.52
N ASP A 264 -13.74 35.87 51.60
CA ASP A 264 -15.14 35.49 51.77
C ASP A 264 -15.42 34.02 51.36
N LYS A 265 -14.37 33.27 51.01
CA LYS A 265 -14.41 31.88 50.53
C LYS A 265 -15.06 31.69 49.16
N ASN A 266 -15.18 32.74 48.36
CA ASN A 266 -15.60 32.60 46.96
C ASN A 266 -14.44 32.06 46.12
N GLU A 267 -14.78 31.20 45.15
CA GLU A 267 -13.84 30.68 44.18
C GLU A 267 -13.66 31.70 43.05
N ILE A 268 -12.45 32.21 42.88
CA ILE A 268 -12.07 33.12 41.78
C ILE A 268 -11.21 32.34 40.81
N TYR A 269 -11.49 32.48 39.52
CA TYR A 269 -10.75 31.82 38.44
C TYR A 269 -10.05 32.88 37.60
N THR A 270 -8.72 32.90 37.65
CA THR A 270 -7.90 33.86 36.90
C THR A 270 -7.23 33.16 35.72
N PRO A 271 -7.38 33.65 34.48
CA PRO A 271 -6.64 33.14 33.32
C PRO A 271 -5.13 33.20 33.53
N MET A 272 -4.44 32.13 33.15
CA MET A 272 -2.97 32.05 33.11
C MET A 272 -2.46 32.32 31.69
N ASP A 273 -1.14 32.22 31.49
CA ASP A 273 -0.57 32.29 30.15
C ASP A 273 -1.03 31.10 29.27
N PRO A 274 -1.24 31.28 27.95
CA PRO A 274 -1.60 30.20 27.06
C PRO A 274 -0.56 29.07 27.05
N GLU A 275 -1.03 27.83 27.20
CA GLU A 275 -0.20 26.64 27.05
C GLU A 275 -0.32 26.06 25.64
N ARG A 276 0.83 25.76 25.02
CA ARG A 276 0.91 25.00 23.76
C ARG A 276 1.28 23.56 24.03
N LYS A 277 0.53 22.65 23.43
CA LYS A 277 0.72 21.22 23.58
C LYS A 277 0.54 20.54 22.23
N LYS A 278 0.91 19.27 22.21
CA LYS A 278 0.86 18.42 21.02
C LYS A 278 0.20 17.09 21.40
N TYR A 279 -0.77 16.68 20.59
CA TYR A 279 -1.38 15.36 20.64
C TYR A 279 -0.90 14.53 19.45
N GLN A 280 -0.64 13.25 19.65
CA GLN A 280 -0.29 12.34 18.57
C GLN A 280 -1.03 11.02 18.72
N THR A 281 -1.44 10.46 17.59
CA THR A 281 -2.02 9.13 17.52
C THR A 281 -1.63 8.45 16.22
N THR A 282 -1.53 7.12 16.24
CA THR A 282 -1.24 6.34 15.04
C THR A 282 -2.54 5.76 14.49
N ILE A 283 -2.80 5.98 13.21
CA ILE A 283 -3.88 5.31 12.49
C ILE A 283 -3.53 3.82 12.48
N ARG A 284 -4.37 3.02 13.14
CA ARG A 284 -4.07 1.61 13.44
C ARG A 284 -3.87 0.79 12.18
N ASP A 285 -4.73 1.00 11.19
CA ASP A 285 -4.66 0.30 9.93
C ASP A 285 -3.73 1.04 8.97
N PRO A 286 -2.77 0.34 8.37
CA PRO A 286 -1.84 0.93 7.44
C PRO A 286 -2.58 1.46 6.22
N VAL A 287 -2.16 2.64 5.77
CA VAL A 287 -2.67 3.29 4.56
C VAL A 287 -1.88 2.78 3.37
N ILE A 288 -2.58 2.35 2.32
CA ILE A 288 -1.96 1.84 1.10
C ILE A 288 -1.98 2.98 0.09
N PHE A 289 -0.85 3.61 -0.13
CA PHE A 289 -0.69 4.71 -1.07
C PHE A 289 -0.44 4.17 -2.47
N LEU A 290 -1.14 4.75 -3.46
CA LEU A 290 -0.99 4.44 -4.87
C LEU A 290 -0.57 5.66 -5.66
N GLU A 291 0.35 5.47 -6.59
CA GLU A 291 0.81 6.52 -7.51
C GLU A 291 0.25 6.31 -8.92
N LYS A 292 -0.79 7.07 -9.26
CA LYS A 292 -1.43 6.97 -10.58
C LYS A 292 -0.49 7.36 -11.73
N ALA A 293 0.45 8.29 -11.49
CA ALA A 293 1.32 8.86 -12.52
C ALA A 293 2.38 7.88 -13.07
N VAL A 294 2.73 6.81 -12.34
CA VAL A 294 3.68 5.80 -12.84
C VAL A 294 3.07 4.99 -14.00
N ALA A 295 1.75 5.05 -14.20
CA ALA A 295 1.05 4.38 -15.29
C ALA A 295 0.93 5.19 -16.60
N GLU A 296 1.24 6.50 -16.58
CA GLU A 296 1.00 7.40 -17.71
C GLU A 296 2.28 7.76 -18.51
N ASN A 297 3.44 7.21 -18.14
CA ASN A 297 4.72 7.34 -18.87
C ASN A 297 5.19 5.99 -19.41
#